data_AF-A0A536UZM0-F1
#
_entry.id   AF-A0A536UZM0-F1
#
_cell.length_a   1.000
_cell.length_b   1.000
_cell.length_c   1.000
_cell.angle_alpha   90.00
_cell.angle_beta   90.00
_cell.angle_gamma   90.00
#
_symmetry.space_group_name_H-M   'P 1'
#
loop_
_entity.id
_entity.type
_entity.pdbx_description
1 polymer ?
#
loop_
_entity_poly.entity_id
_entity_poly.type
_entity_poly.pdbx_seq_one_letter_code
_entity_poly.pdbx_strand_id
1 'polypeptide(L)' 'MRAEALRAVQAPLKQRYRDQPDAALITLRADGRVGDGVTCSVETGQALTRAGLHPGTGGDGLSACSGDMLL' A
#
# COMPACT_ATOMS: atom_id res chain seq x y z
N MET A 1 -14.58 15.08 -10.85
CA MET A 1 -13.48 16.08 -10.96
C MET A 1 -13.25 16.37 -12.44
N ARG A 2 -13.11 17.63 -12.88
CA ARG A 2 -12.90 17.98 -14.30
C ARG A 2 -11.43 17.80 -14.70
N ALA A 3 -11.16 17.29 -15.91
CA ALA A 3 -9.81 16.95 -16.36
C ALA A 3 -8.82 18.14 -16.34
N GLU A 4 -9.30 19.35 -16.64
CA GLU A 4 -8.50 20.57 -16.61
C GLU A 4 -8.04 20.95 -15.20
N ALA A 5 -8.94 20.83 -14.21
CA ALA A 5 -8.61 21.07 -12.82
C ALA A 5 -7.53 20.08 -12.33
N LEU A 6 -7.60 18.81 -12.73
CA LEU A 6 -6.58 17.82 -12.39
C LEU A 6 -5.23 18.14 -13.06
N ARG A 7 -5.23 18.57 -14.33
CA ARG A 7 -3.99 18.98 -15.02
C ARG A 7 -3.34 20.19 -14.34
N ALA A 8 -4.14 21.16 -13.90
CA ALA A 8 -3.64 22.32 -13.18
C ALA A 8 -2.95 21.93 -11.86
N VAL A 9 -3.55 21.02 -11.08
CA VAL A 9 -2.95 20.51 -9.84
C VAL A 9 -1.68 19.70 -10.10
N GLN A 10 -1.63 18.91 -11.18
CA GLN A 10 -0.48 18.06 -11.49
C GLN A 10 0.70 18.80 -12.13
N ALA A 11 0.46 19.92 -12.82
CA ALA A 11 1.49 20.68 -13.54
C ALA A 11 2.74 21.00 -12.69
N PRO A 12 2.64 21.58 -11.48
CA PRO A 12 3.81 21.86 -10.66
C PRO A 12 4.58 20.60 -10.22
N LEU A 13 3.87 19.50 -9.93
CA LEU A 13 4.50 18.23 -9.57
C LEU A 13 5.28 17.64 -10.73
N LYS A 14 4.69 17.67 -11.94
CA LYS A 14 5.35 17.19 -13.16
C LYS A 14 6.59 18.01 -13.50
N GLN A 15 6.54 19.33 -13.32
CA GLN A 15 7.71 20.18 -13.53
C GLN A 15 8.82 19.82 -12.55
N ARG A 16 8.50 19.73 -11.26
CA ARG A 16 9.46 19.32 -10.21
C ARG A 16 10.11 17.98 -10.51
N TYR A 17 9.36 16.99 -10.96
CA TYR A 17 9.90 15.66 -11.26
C TYR A 17 10.74 15.63 -12.55
N ARG A 18 10.51 16.54 -13.50
CA ARG A 18 11.41 16.69 -14.67
C ARG A 18 12.73 17.31 -14.27
N ASP A 19 12.68 18.36 -13.44
CA ASP A 19 13.88 19.09 -13.01
C ASP A 19 14.69 18.30 -11.96
N GLN A 20 14.00 17.52 -11.12
CA GLN A 20 14.56 16.72 -10.04
C GLN A 20 13.88 15.33 -9.99
N PRO A 21 14.32 14.37 -10.82
CA PRO A 21 13.71 13.03 -10.89
C PRO A 21 13.66 12.30 -9.55
N ASP A 22 14.69 12.46 -8.71
CA ASP A 22 14.76 11.83 -7.38
C ASP A 22 13.62 12.28 -6.45
N ALA A 23 13.06 13.47 -6.66
CA ALA A 23 11.91 13.96 -5.88
C ALA A 23 10.61 13.20 -6.16
N ALA A 24 10.56 12.38 -7.22
CA ALA A 24 9.45 11.50 -7.55
C ALA A 24 9.54 10.13 -6.85
N LEU A 25 10.67 9.79 -6.23
CA LEU A 25 10.87 8.52 -5.56
C LEU A 25 10.25 8.56 -4.16
N ILE A 26 9.39 7.58 -3.88
CA ILE A 26 8.81 7.37 -2.54
C ILE A 26 9.12 5.95 -2.13
N THR A 27 9.73 5.78 -0.97
CA THR A 27 9.96 4.47 -0.38
C THR A 27 8.78 4.11 0.51
N LEU A 28 8.03 3.08 0.10
CA LEU A 28 7.07 2.44 0.98
C LEU A 28 7.79 1.39 1.82
N ARG A 29 7.54 1.41 3.13
CA ARG A 29 8.07 0.44 4.08
C ARG A 29 6.91 -0.15 4.87
N ALA A 30 6.97 -1.46 5.07
CA ALA A 30 6.11 -2.18 5.98
C ALA A 30 6.98 -3.10 6.82
N ASP A 31 6.75 -3.10 8.12
CA ASP A 31 7.39 -4.01 9.06
C ASP A 31 6.33 -4.96 9.60
N GLY A 32 6.74 -6.19 9.92
CA GLY A 32 5.80 -7.17 10.44
C GLY A 32 6.40 -8.17 11.39
N ARG A 33 5.54 -8.72 12.26
CA ARG A 33 5.89 -9.74 13.25
C ARG A 33 5.03 -10.97 13.04
N VAL A 34 5.68 -12.13 12.90
CA VAL A 34 5.01 -13.42 12.82
C VAL A 34 4.32 -13.73 14.15
N GLY A 35 3.04 -14.08 14.06
CA GLY A 35 2.22 -14.59 15.16
C GLY A 35 1.76 -16.03 14.89
N ASP A 36 0.91 -16.54 15.78
CA ASP A 36 0.36 -17.90 15.67
C ASP A 36 -0.49 -18.06 14.38
N GLY A 37 -0.56 -19.29 13.87
CA GLY A 37 -1.39 -19.62 12.70
C GLY A 37 -0.89 -19.06 11.37
N VAL A 38 0.43 -18.80 11.23
CA VAL A 38 1.04 -18.21 10.02
C VAL A 38 0.40 -16.84 9.70
N THR A 39 0.20 -16.04 10.74
CA THR A 39 -0.31 -14.66 10.62
C THR A 39 0.81 -13.65 10.86
N CYS A 40 0.67 -12.45 10.31
CA CYS A 40 1.62 -11.36 10.48
C CYS A 40 0.87 -10.05 10.73
N SER A 41 1.26 -9.29 11.75
CA SER A 41 0.78 -7.91 11.89
C SER A 41 1.63 -7.00 11.02
N VAL A 42 1.02 -6.34 10.04
CA VAL A 42 1.68 -5.45 9.09
C VAL A 42 1.25 -4.02 9.36
N GLU A 43 2.21 -3.15 9.66
CA GLU A 43 1.95 -1.72 9.79
C GLU A 43 1.91 -1.08 8.41
N THR A 44 0.79 -0.47 8.05
CA THR A 44 0.61 0.27 6.81
C THR A 44 0.45 1.76 7.12
N GLY A 45 0.63 2.62 6.11
CA GLY A 45 0.47 4.07 6.28
C GLY A 45 -0.95 4.52 6.68
N GLN A 46 -1.94 3.63 6.74
CA GLN A 46 -3.30 3.92 7.19
C GLN A 46 -3.67 3.23 8.51
N ALA A 47 -3.22 1.99 8.74
CA ALA A 47 -3.51 1.22 9.95
C ALA A 47 -2.63 -0.04 10.11
N LEU A 48 -2.68 -0.66 11.29
CA LEU A 48 -2.14 -2.01 11.52
C LEU A 48 -3.12 -3.07 10.99
N THR A 49 -2.67 -3.91 10.07
CA THR A 49 -3.48 -4.97 9.43
C THR A 49 -2.97 -6.35 9.83
N ARG A 50 -3.87 -7.27 10.21
CA ARG A 50 -3.51 -8.69 10.43
C ARG A 50 -3.56 -9.43 9.11
N ALA A 51 -2.39 -9.76 8.59
CA ALA A 51 -2.17 -10.60 7.42
C ALA A 51 -2.25 -12.09 7.77
N GLY A 52 -2.78 -12.92 6.87
CA GLY A 52 -2.75 -14.37 7.04
C GLY A 52 -2.99 -15.11 5.73
N LEU A 53 -3.06 -16.44 5.83
CA LEU A 53 -3.29 -17.30 4.67
C LEU A 53 -4.72 -17.14 4.15
N HIS A 54 -4.87 -17.22 2.83
CA HIS A 54 -6.18 -17.32 2.20
C HIS A 54 -6.80 -18.70 2.51
N PRO A 55 -8.14 -18.84 2.61
CA PRO A 55 -8.78 -20.15 2.82
C PRO A 55 -8.37 -21.23 1.82
N GLY A 56 -8.19 -20.86 0.55
CA GLY A 56 -7.67 -21.76 -0.51
C GLY A 56 -6.23 -22.24 -0.29
N THR A 57 -5.52 -21.69 0.68
CA THR A 57 -4.16 -22.07 1.10
C THR A 57 -4.10 -22.54 2.56
N GLY A 58 -5.26 -22.81 3.18
CA GLY A 58 -5.34 -23.34 4.56
C GLY A 58 -5.54 -22.30 5.66
N GLY A 59 -5.92 -21.06 5.32
CA GLY A 59 -6.32 -20.06 6.31
C GLY A 59 -7.76 -20.19 6.79
N ASP A 60 -8.09 -19.51 7.88
CA ASP A 60 -9.44 -19.48 8.49
C ASP A 60 -10.36 -18.40 7.90
N GLY A 61 -9.83 -17.52 7.07
CA GLY A 61 -10.56 -16.39 6.46
C GLY A 61 -10.78 -15.20 7.40
N LEU A 62 -10.19 -15.20 8.60
CA LEU A 62 -10.30 -14.09 9.56
C LEU A 62 -9.23 -13.02 9.36
N SER A 63 -8.11 -13.36 8.74
CA SER A 63 -6.99 -12.47 8.47
C SER A 63 -6.97 -12.05 7.00
N ALA A 64 -6.54 -10.81 6.72
CA ALA A 64 -6.47 -10.28 5.37
C ALA A 64 -5.40 -11.04 4.56
N CYS A 65 -5.77 -11.54 3.38
CA CYS A 65 -4.81 -12.11 2.44
C CYS A 65 -4.20 -11.01 1.55
N SER A 66 -3.22 -11.37 0.71
CA SER A 66 -2.63 -10.41 -0.25
C SER A 66 -3.65 -9.84 -1.24
N GLY A 67 -4.75 -10.55 -1.51
CA GLY A 67 -5.87 -10.06 -2.32
C GLY A 67 -6.65 -8.96 -1.60
N ASP A 68 -7.00 -9.17 -0.32
CA ASP A 68 -7.70 -8.18 0.51
C ASP A 68 -6.87 -6.93 0.78
N MET A 69 -5.54 -7.03 0.67
CA MET A 69 -4.63 -5.90 0.85
C MET A 69 -4.44 -5.04 -0.40
N LEU A 70 -4.74 -5.58 -1.59
CA LEU A 70 -4.59 -4.87 -2.87
C LEU A 70 -5.89 -4.20 -3.33
N LEU A 71 -7.04 -4.65 -2.82
CA LEU A 71 -8.38 -4.20 -3.16
C LEU A 71 -8.95 -3.26 -2.10
#